data_AF-A0AAD4W3P1-F1
#
_entry.id   AF-A0AAD4W3P1-F1
#
_cell.length_a   1.000
_cell.length_b   1.000
_cell.length_c   1.000
_cell.angle_alpha   90.00
_cell.angle_beta   90.00
_cell.angle_gamma   90.00
#
_symmetry.space_group_name_H-M   'P 1'
#
loop_
_entity.id
_entity.type
_entity.pdbx_description
1 polymer ?
#
loop_
_entity_poly.entity_id
_entity_poly.type
_entity_poly.pdbx_seq_one_letter_code
_entity_poly.pdbx_strand_id
1 'polypeptide(L)'
;MPGLDRRLVECKLPIKEGYLPVEQAMKRMSMETELKVKKEIERLDKAGFIRPAIYADSLSNIVPVLKRKTGAVRVCVDYRNLNEASLKD
;
A
#
# COMPACT_ATOMS: atom_id res chain seq x y z
N MET A 1 -1.28 17.85 2.36
CA MET A 1 -2.37 17.97 3.36
C MET A 1 -1.86 17.31 4.61
N PRO A 2 -1.76 18.01 5.75
CA PRO A 2 -1.55 17.32 7.02
C PRO A 2 -2.71 16.33 7.23
N GLY A 3 -2.40 15.09 7.62
CA GLY A 3 -3.44 14.11 7.98
C GLY A 3 -4.28 14.58 9.16
N LEU A 4 -5.44 13.96 9.39
CA LEU A 4 -6.19 14.18 10.63
C LEU A 4 -5.41 13.61 11.81
N ASP A 5 -5.50 14.30 12.95
CA ASP A 5 -4.94 13.82 14.21
C ASP A 5 -5.62 12.47 14.58
N ARG A 6 -4.80 11.46 14.92
CA ARG A 6 -5.28 10.13 15.36
C ARG A 6 -6.16 10.21 16.61
N ARG A 7 -6.03 11.27 17.41
CA ARG A 7 -6.91 11.55 18.56
C ARG A 7 -8.33 11.92 18.14
N LEU A 8 -8.52 12.46 16.93
CA LEU A 8 -9.84 12.82 16.42
C LEU A 8 -10.54 11.60 15.84
N VAL A 9 -9.86 10.87 14.95
CA VAL A 9 -10.40 9.69 14.27
C VAL A 9 -9.29 8.69 13.99
N GLU A 10 -9.51 7.44 14.38
CA GLU A 10 -8.68 6.30 14.01
C GLU A 10 -9.59 5.12 13.62
N CYS A 11 -9.37 4.58 12.42
CA CYS A 11 -10.06 3.37 11.98
C CYS A 11 -9.20 2.15 12.32
N LYS A 12 -9.77 1.23 13.11
CA LYS A 12 -9.15 -0.07 13.39
C LYS A 12 -9.79 -1.10 12.46
N LEU A 13 -8.96 -1.85 11.75
CA LEU A 13 -9.42 -2.95 10.90
C LEU A 13 -9.43 -4.25 11.72
N PRO A 14 -10.60 -4.79 12.09
CA PRO A 14 -10.67 -6.06 12.79
C PRO A 14 -10.27 -7.21 11.84
N ILE A 15 -9.37 -8.08 12.30
CA ILE A 15 -8.89 -9.25 11.56
C ILE A 15 -9.48 -10.52 12.19
N LYS A 16 -9.84 -11.50 11.36
CA LYS A 16 -10.31 -12.82 11.79
C LYS A 16 -9.31 -13.48 12.74
N GLU A 17 -9.81 -14.05 13.83
CA GLU A 17 -8.99 -14.82 14.75
C GLU A 17 -8.30 -15.99 14.03
N GLY A 18 -7.01 -16.18 14.31
CA GLY A 18 -6.19 -17.23 13.70
C GLY A 18 -5.72 -16.97 12.27
N TYR A 19 -6.06 -15.83 11.64
CA TYR A 19 -5.51 -15.49 10.33
C TYR A 19 -4.03 -15.15 10.45
N LEU A 20 -3.18 -15.90 9.75
CA LEU A 20 -1.74 -15.67 9.76
C LEU A 20 -1.36 -14.51 8.83
N PRO A 21 -0.45 -13.62 9.25
CA PRO A 21 0.10 -12.60 8.37
C PRO A 21 0.69 -13.21 7.11
N VAL A 22 0.45 -12.58 5.95
CA VAL A 22 0.95 -13.04 4.67
C VAL A 22 1.98 -12.06 4.13
N GLU A 23 3.19 -12.56 3.87
CA GLU A 23 4.22 -11.86 3.14
C GLU A 23 4.13 -12.21 1.65
N GLN A 24 3.63 -11.29 0.83
CA GLN A 24 3.57 -11.50 -0.62
C GLN A 24 4.96 -11.33 -1.24
N ALA A 25 5.40 -12.33 -2.01
CA ALA A 25 6.64 -12.24 -2.77
C ALA A 25 6.60 -11.06 -3.76
N MET A 26 7.69 -10.29 -3.80
CA MET A 26 7.80 -9.10 -4.63
C MET A 26 7.60 -9.43 -6.11
N LYS A 27 6.67 -8.71 -6.76
CA LYS A 27 6.42 -8.88 -8.19
C LYS A 27 7.49 -8.18 -9.03
N ARG A 28 8.03 -8.90 -10.01
CA ARG A 28 8.98 -8.32 -10.98
C ARG A 28 8.28 -7.24 -11.82
N MET A 29 8.99 -6.13 -12.02
CA MET A 29 8.56 -5.01 -12.85
C MET A 29 9.65 -4.71 -13.89
N SER A 30 9.28 -4.03 -14.97
CA SER A 30 10.29 -3.46 -15.87
C SER A 30 11.00 -2.29 -15.18
N MET A 31 12.26 -2.07 -15.52
CA MET A 31 13.08 -0.97 -14.97
C MET A 31 12.40 0.40 -15.15
N GLU A 32 11.77 0.64 -16.30
CA GLU A 32 11.02 1.87 -16.56
C GLU A 32 9.85 2.06 -15.59
N THR A 33 9.11 0.97 -15.30
CA THR A 33 7.97 1.01 -14.38
C THR A 33 8.43 1.21 -12.95
N GLU A 34 9.49 0.53 -12.54
CA GLU A 34 10.08 0.63 -11.21
C GLU A 34 10.53 2.06 -10.91
N LEU A 35 11.17 2.74 -11.86
CA LEU A 35 11.58 4.14 -11.71
C LEU A 35 10.39 5.08 -11.50
N LYS A 36 9.30 4.86 -12.24
CA LYS A 36 8.06 5.65 -12.07
C LYS A 36 7.38 5.37 -10.73
N VAL A 37 7.36 4.12 -10.28
CA VAL A 37 6.83 3.72 -8.97
C VAL A 37 7.64 4.38 -7.85
N LYS A 38 8.97 4.32 -7.92
CA LYS A 38 9.86 4.94 -6.93
C LYS A 38 9.60 6.45 -6.80
N LYS A 39 9.48 7.15 -7.93
CA LYS A 39 9.16 8.59 -7.95
C LYS A 39 7.83 8.90 -7.27
N GLU A 40 6.82 8.06 -7.46
CA GLU A 40 5.51 8.24 -6.82
C GLU A 40 5.55 7.93 -5.32
N ILE A 41 6.28 6.89 -4.89
CA ILE A 41 6.52 6.58 -3.47
C ILE A 41 7.20 7.77 -2.78
N GLU A 42 8.28 8.31 -3.35
CA GLU A 42 8.98 9.48 -2.81
C GLU A 42 8.06 10.71 -2.71
N ARG A 43 7.15 10.89 -3.67
CA ARG A 43 6.16 11.97 -3.64
C ARG A 43 5.16 11.79 -2.49
N LEU A 44 4.68 10.56 -2.26
CA LEU A 44 3.75 10.24 -1.18
C LEU A 44 4.40 10.34 0.21
N ASP A 45 5.65 9.92 0.33
CA ASP A 45 6.45 10.00 1.56
C ASP A 45 6.71 11.47 1.93
N LYS A 46 7.20 12.28 0.98
CA LYS A 46 7.37 13.74 1.19
C LYS A 46 6.07 14.47 1.52
N ALA A 47 4.93 13.96 1.03
CA ALA A 47 3.61 14.51 1.35
C ALA A 47 3.08 14.06 2.73
N GLY A 48 3.74 13.11 3.40
CA GLY A 48 3.31 12.54 4.68
C GLY A 48 2.14 11.58 4.59
N PHE A 49 1.82 11.05 3.41
CA PHE A 49 0.73 10.08 3.22
C PHE A 49 1.12 8.66 3.58
N ILE A 50 2.40 8.33 3.41
CA ILE A 50 2.98 7.05 3.78
C ILE A 50 4.19 7.29 4.69
N ARG A 51 4.67 6.24 5.32
CA ARG A 51 5.88 6.25 6.15
C ARG A 51 6.56 4.88 6.10
N PRO A 52 7.87 4.79 6.35
CA PRO A 52 8.53 3.51 6.53
C PRO A 52 7.90 2.72 7.68
N ALA A 53 7.63 1.43 7.45
CA ALA A 53 7.21 0.48 8.48
C ALA A 53 8.39 -0.47 8.74
N ILE A 54 8.84 -0.55 9.99
CA ILE A 54 9.87 -1.49 10.42
C ILE A 54 9.14 -2.65 11.10
N TYR A 55 9.50 -3.89 10.77
CA TYR A 55 8.89 -5.12 11.32
C TYR A 55 7.43 -5.34 10.93
N ALA A 56 7.11 -5.25 9.64
CA ALA A 56 5.78 -5.62 9.16
C ALA A 56 5.67 -7.14 9.03
N ASP A 57 4.78 -7.77 9.82
CA ASP A 57 4.49 -9.21 9.71
C ASP A 57 3.77 -9.58 8.41
N SER A 58 3.21 -8.59 7.71
CA SER A 58 2.51 -8.76 6.43
C SER A 58 3.04 -7.79 5.39
N LEU A 59 3.17 -8.25 4.15
CA LEU A 59 3.57 -7.43 3.01
C LEU A 59 2.62 -7.65 1.85
N SER A 60 2.09 -6.55 1.31
CA SER A 60 1.26 -6.54 0.11
C SER A 60 2.05 -6.00 -1.08
N ASN A 61 1.84 -6.62 -2.24
CA ASN A 61 2.51 -6.24 -3.47
C ASN A 61 2.01 -4.90 -4.02
N ILE A 62 2.93 -4.17 -4.63
CA ILE A 62 2.61 -3.00 -5.44
C ILE A 62 2.15 -3.44 -6.83
N VAL A 63 1.05 -2.86 -7.29
CA VAL A 63 0.49 -3.06 -8.62
C VAL A 63 0.53 -1.73 -9.36
N PRO A 64 1.53 -1.51 -10.23
CA PRO A 64 1.59 -0.29 -11.04
C PRO A 64 0.49 -0.32 -12.11
N VAL A 65 -0.33 0.73 -12.15
CA VAL A 65 -1.40 0.89 -13.14
C VAL A 65 -1.07 2.07 -14.04
N LEU A 66 -0.84 1.81 -15.33
CA LEU A 66 -0.56 2.85 -16.32
C LEU A 66 -1.84 3.59 -16.71
N LYS A 67 -1.85 4.90 -16.52
CA LYS A 67 -2.90 5.79 -17.02
C LYS A 67 -2.67 6.02 -18.52
N ARG A 68 -3.46 5.36 -19.36
CA ARG A 68 -3.34 5.43 -20.83
C ARG A 68 -3.31 6.86 -21.39
N LYS A 69 -4.08 7.78 -20.81
CA LYS A 69 -4.20 9.16 -21.29
C LYS A 69 -2.98 10.04 -21.01
N THR A 70 -2.30 9.83 -19.87
CA THR A 70 -1.22 10.72 -19.41
C THR A 70 0.14 10.04 -19.35
N GLY A 71 0.21 8.72 -19.55
CA GLY A 71 1.42 7.93 -19.38
C GLY A 71 1.90 7.81 -17.92
N ALA A 72 1.18 8.42 -16.96
CA ALA A 72 1.52 8.38 -15.55
C ALA A 72 1.21 7.01 -14.93
N VAL A 73 2.02 6.59 -13.95
CA VAL A 73 1.75 5.40 -13.14
C VAL A 73 0.92 5.80 -11.92
N ARG A 74 -0.14 5.05 -11.65
CA ARG A 74 -0.80 5.02 -10.34
C ARG A 74 -0.27 3.82 -9.56
N VAL A 75 0.28 4.07 -8.38
CA VAL A 75 0.69 3.02 -7.45
C VAL A 75 -0.57 2.48 -6.76
N CYS A 76 -0.92 1.23 -7.01
CA CYS A 76 -1.96 0.50 -6.28
C CYS A 76 -1.31 -0.57 -5.39
N VAL A 77 -2.03 -1.03 -4.38
CA VAL A 77 -1.58 -2.11 -3.47
C VAL A 77 -2.57 -3.26 -3.57
N ASP A 78 -2.05 -4.48 -3.65
CA ASP A 78 -2.86 -5.71 -3.71
C ASP A 78 -3.29 -6.16 -2.31
N TYR A 79 -4.42 -5.64 -1.85
CA TYR A 79 -4.99 -5.96 -0.54
C TYR A 79 -5.78 -7.26 -0.50
N ARG A 80 -5.68 -8.18 -1.48
CA ARG A 80 -6.50 -9.41 -1.49
C ARG A 80 -6.42 -10.22 -0.19
N ASN A 81 -5.20 -10.49 0.29
CA ASN A 81 -5.00 -11.22 1.55
C ASN A 81 -5.55 -10.43 2.76
N LEU A 82 -5.30 -9.12 2.81
CA LEU A 82 -5.82 -8.27 3.87
C LEU A 82 -7.35 -8.23 3.89
N ASN A 83 -7.98 -8.15 2.71
CA ASN A 83 -9.43 -8.12 2.57
C ASN A 83 -10.07 -9.46 2.94
N GLU A 84 -9.38 -10.58 2.71
CA GLU A 84 -9.82 -11.90 3.17
C GLU A 84 -9.67 -12.06 4.69
N ALA A 85 -8.61 -11.49 5.26
CA ALA A 85 -8.33 -11.48 6.70
C ALA A 85 -9.31 -10.59 7.47
N SER A 86 -9.74 -9.48 6.86
CA SER A 86 -10.59 -8.49 7.51
C SER A 86 -11.99 -9.04 7.76
N LEU A 87 -12.53 -8.75 8.94
CA LEU A 87 -13.96 -8.94 9.21
C LEU A 87 -14.72 -7.86 8.43
N LYS A 88 -15.76 -8.26 7.71
CA LYS A 88 -16.66 -7.30 7.07
C LYS A 88 -17.51 -6.66 8.16
N ASP A 89 -17.68 -5.34 8.06
CA ASP A 89 -18.69 -4.60 8.82
C ASP A 89 -20.11 -5.07 8.47
#